data_AF-A0A3L7QDI0-F1
#
_entry.id   AF-A0A3L7QDI0-F1
#
_cell.length_a   1.000
_cell.length_b   1.000
_cell.length_c   1.000
_cell.angle_alpha   90.00
_cell.angle_beta   90.00
_cell.angle_gamma   90.00
#
_symmetry.space_group_name_H-M   'P 1'
#
loop_
_entity.id
_entity.type
_entity.pdbx_description
1 polymer ?
#
loop_
_entity_poly.entity_id
_entity_poly.type
_entity_poly.pdbx_seq_one_letter_code
_entity_poly.pdbx_strand_id
1 'polypeptide(L)'
;MTPDLGSDAEADVPDGICRLDRRLDGKDALMRFPHWLKTVASAMLLTAVTGSAMAQEYGAAGPGQFQPAFGTNHPAAMYPQGLPAGYQPYPAVSPYNMGNVAWDQTFQDTNGLWVRRMLHSNRDYFGSIDVVYNEIKRPGNRHLGSAYMPIDALTQTVAGTPLNSYNQGGVAGSGQGGNAGGSIGTTNDANLYVSRLVMPFPILLTGTATENVELRGDVFPIRDLTAFGDFRTVGLNADWGFFNEDGTGFGIGMYWTGMDKQLFQMGQDTYNGVPLTQDIITAYDGRMLFTRNGAIPLDWGLQYSDNDLIGNLGTNKYDVLFSYYVKTYSIGADANYYMNPIVHRDSVKVRPFVGGRYMHINEQFNFRGIDSGFGYTIDLQTGGGGGGGQNTQSNTFRPEAGSIDLNYDMFEATLTNNVRTDLAGGQVGLRYDFGEGDEFHLWGQTVVGLLANHEEYRQYGNNIGDQQGLLLYGNGLDMLAVDARFNNSRSLTHISPMLEQTIMAEMEILDHIPIVRNLPFIDNTVFRLGYTLTMVGEVARAGESIDWRGFPNFPSIRPGRETWWMTQWNLGVEKRF
;
A
#
# COMPACT_ATOMS: atom_id res chain seq x y z
N MET A 1 56.90 38.26 12.35
CA MET A 1 58.05 37.52 11.81
C MET A 1 57.56 36.16 11.38
N THR A 2 57.46 35.98 10.07
CA THR A 2 57.12 34.79 9.31
C THR A 2 58.26 33.76 9.33
N PRO A 3 57.94 32.48 9.10
CA PRO A 3 58.38 31.79 7.88
C PRO A 3 57.16 31.13 7.20
N ASP A 4 56.88 31.28 5.91
CA ASP A 4 57.64 31.00 4.69
C ASP A 4 57.97 29.51 4.50
N LEU A 5 57.03 28.79 3.88
CA LEU A 5 57.23 27.52 3.20
C LEU A 5 56.36 27.54 1.94
N GLY A 6 57.03 27.58 0.79
CA GLY A 6 56.43 27.48 -0.53
C GLY A 6 56.48 26.08 -1.13
N SER A 7 56.29 26.09 -2.45
CA SER A 7 56.42 25.03 -3.45
C SER A 7 55.25 24.06 -3.61
N ASP A 8 54.32 24.46 -4.47
CA ASP A 8 54.15 23.92 -5.82
C ASP A 8 54.29 22.40 -5.99
N ALA A 9 53.15 21.72 -6.07
CA ALA A 9 52.98 20.45 -6.78
C ALA A 9 51.65 20.50 -7.54
N GLU A 10 51.72 21.05 -8.74
CA GLU A 10 50.69 21.05 -9.77
C GLU A 10 50.56 19.61 -10.30
N ALA A 11 49.48 18.92 -9.89
CA ALA A 11 49.11 17.62 -10.42
C ALA A 11 47.96 17.80 -11.42
N ASP A 12 48.34 17.67 -12.69
CA ASP A 12 47.55 17.52 -13.90
C ASP A 12 46.22 16.76 -13.69
N VAL A 13 45.10 17.46 -13.85
CA VAL A 13 43.76 16.86 -13.94
C VAL A 13 43.41 16.75 -15.42
N PRO A 14 43.07 15.56 -15.94
CA PRO A 14 42.72 15.41 -17.35
C PRO A 14 41.35 16.07 -17.62
N ASP A 15 41.40 17.16 -18.39
CA ASP A 15 40.25 17.78 -19.04
C ASP A 15 39.57 16.78 -19.97
N GLY A 16 38.43 16.26 -19.52
CA GLY A 16 37.62 15.29 -20.24
C GLY A 16 36.14 15.40 -19.88
N ILE A 17 35.63 16.60 -19.63
CA ILE A 17 34.19 16.82 -19.46
C ILE A 17 33.64 17.51 -20.71
N CYS A 18 33.05 16.71 -21.58
CA CYS A 18 32.17 17.18 -22.64
C CYS A 18 31.09 18.09 -22.03
N ARG A 19 31.24 19.39 -22.27
CA ARG A 19 30.25 20.42 -22.02
C ARG A 19 29.05 20.17 -22.94
N LEU A 20 28.09 19.38 -22.45
CA LEU A 20 26.81 19.13 -23.10
C LEU A 20 25.91 20.34 -22.84
N ASP A 21 26.12 21.38 -23.65
CA ASP A 21 25.32 22.58 -23.69
C ASP A 21 23.96 22.24 -24.34
N ARG A 22 23.06 21.59 -23.59
CA ARG A 22 21.66 21.39 -23.98
C ARG A 22 20.84 22.58 -23.47
N ARG A 23 20.77 23.63 -24.30
CA ARG A 23 19.57 24.46 -24.37
C ARG A 23 18.40 23.54 -24.75
N LEU A 24 17.61 23.15 -23.75
CA LEU A 24 16.29 22.58 -23.99
C LEU A 24 15.37 23.73 -24.39
N ASP A 25 15.23 23.93 -25.70
CA ASP A 25 14.15 24.75 -26.25
C ASP A 25 12.81 24.14 -25.82
N GLY A 26 12.07 24.86 -24.98
CA GLY A 26 10.80 24.43 -24.37
C GLY A 26 9.66 24.13 -25.35
N LYS A 27 9.91 24.16 -26.67
CA LYS A 27 8.93 23.80 -27.71
C LYS A 27 8.89 22.30 -28.02
N ASP A 28 9.96 21.55 -27.75
CA ASP A 28 10.00 20.11 -28.08
C ASP A 28 9.48 19.19 -26.97
N ALA A 29 9.44 19.68 -25.72
CA ALA A 29 8.85 18.94 -24.59
C ALA A 29 7.30 18.89 -24.67
N LEU A 30 6.68 19.93 -25.21
CA LEU A 30 5.21 20.03 -25.37
C LEU A 30 4.66 19.13 -26.48
N MET A 31 5.46 18.79 -27.49
CA MET A 31 5.02 17.90 -28.58
C MET A 31 5.13 16.40 -28.26
N ARG A 32 5.88 15.99 -27.22
CA ARG A 32 6.03 14.57 -26.85
C ARG A 32 4.95 14.06 -25.88
N PHE A 33 4.39 14.94 -25.06
CA PHE A 33 3.27 14.63 -24.16
C PHE A 33 2.02 14.08 -24.89
N PRO A 34 1.54 14.67 -26.00
CA PRO A 34 0.38 14.14 -26.71
C PRO A 34 0.61 12.78 -27.37
N HIS A 35 1.85 12.44 -27.77
CA HIS A 35 2.15 11.13 -28.34
C HIS A 35 2.17 10.03 -27.27
N TRP A 36 2.72 10.30 -26.09
CA TRP A 36 2.67 9.36 -24.97
C TRP A 36 1.23 9.17 -24.47
N LEU A 37 0.45 10.24 -24.32
CA LEU A 37 -0.95 10.17 -23.92
C LEU A 37 -1.81 9.41 -24.95
N LYS A 38 -1.61 9.65 -26.26
CA LYS A 38 -2.25 8.85 -27.32
C LYS A 38 -1.88 7.38 -27.25
N THR A 39 -0.64 7.05 -26.92
CA THR A 39 -0.18 5.65 -26.80
C THR A 39 -0.80 4.96 -25.60
N VAL A 40 -0.87 5.63 -24.44
CA VAL A 40 -1.52 5.10 -23.23
C VAL A 40 -3.03 4.95 -23.43
N ALA A 41 -3.69 5.98 -23.98
CA ALA A 41 -5.11 5.92 -24.31
C ALA A 41 -5.44 4.83 -25.34
N SER A 42 -4.61 4.66 -26.38
CA SER A 42 -4.78 3.59 -27.37
C SER A 42 -4.53 2.20 -26.77
N ALA A 43 -3.55 2.07 -25.87
CA ALA A 43 -3.29 0.82 -25.16
C ALA A 43 -4.46 0.44 -24.23
N MET A 44 -5.00 1.41 -23.48
CA MET A 44 -6.20 1.24 -22.65
C MET A 44 -7.43 0.89 -23.48
N LEU A 45 -7.61 1.52 -24.65
CA LEU A 45 -8.68 1.18 -25.58
C LEU A 45 -8.52 -0.25 -26.11
N LEU A 46 -7.31 -0.68 -26.44
CA LEU A 46 -7.03 -2.05 -26.93
C LEU A 46 -7.25 -3.12 -25.86
N THR A 47 -6.91 -2.86 -24.58
CA THR A 47 -7.22 -3.79 -23.47
C THR A 47 -8.71 -3.81 -23.12
N ALA A 48 -9.41 -2.68 -23.22
CA ALA A 48 -10.87 -2.65 -23.01
C ALA A 48 -11.65 -3.37 -24.14
N VAL A 49 -11.16 -3.28 -25.38
CA VAL A 49 -11.80 -3.87 -26.56
C VAL A 49 -11.48 -5.36 -26.73
N THR A 50 -10.35 -5.86 -26.18
CA THR A 50 -10.02 -7.30 -26.26
C THR A 50 -10.94 -8.20 -25.42
N GLY A 51 -11.72 -7.64 -24.48
CA GLY A 51 -12.78 -8.36 -23.76
C GLY A 51 -14.19 -8.21 -24.31
N SER A 52 -14.40 -7.35 -25.31
CA SER A 52 -15.74 -6.98 -25.81
C SER A 52 -15.91 -7.09 -27.33
N ALA A 53 -14.98 -7.76 -28.01
CA ALA A 53 -15.09 -8.08 -29.43
C ALA A 53 -16.09 -9.23 -29.70
N MET A 54 -17.38 -8.96 -29.51
CA MET A 54 -18.37 -9.44 -30.49
C MET A 54 -18.52 -8.34 -31.53
N ALA A 55 -17.59 -8.33 -32.49
CA ALA A 55 -17.71 -7.48 -33.67
C ALA A 55 -18.93 -7.96 -34.48
N GLN A 56 -20.07 -7.28 -34.34
CA GLN A 56 -21.09 -7.33 -35.38
C GLN A 56 -20.52 -6.66 -36.62
N GLU A 57 -20.43 -7.44 -37.68
CA GLU A 57 -20.11 -7.04 -39.04
C GLU A 57 -20.90 -5.77 -39.42
N TYR A 58 -20.19 -4.77 -39.95
CA TYR A 58 -20.78 -3.54 -40.49
C TYR A 58 -21.74 -3.93 -41.63
N GLY A 59 -23.03 -4.08 -41.29
CA GLY A 59 -24.09 -4.23 -42.26
C GLY A 59 -24.10 -3.01 -43.17
N ALA A 60 -23.92 -3.26 -44.46
CA ALA A 60 -23.99 -2.27 -45.53
C ALA A 60 -25.23 -1.36 -45.39
N ALA A 61 -25.10 -0.11 -45.83
CA ALA A 61 -26.16 0.89 -45.86
C ALA A 61 -27.49 0.24 -46.27
N GLY A 62 -28.40 0.13 -45.29
CA GLY A 62 -29.72 -0.44 -45.51
C GLY A 62 -30.41 0.31 -46.65
N PRO A 63 -30.97 -0.38 -47.65
CA PRO A 63 -31.69 0.26 -48.73
C PRO A 63 -32.83 1.09 -48.13
N GLY A 64 -33.04 2.27 -48.72
CA GLY A 64 -34.02 3.25 -48.27
C GLY A 64 -35.36 2.62 -47.94
N GLN A 65 -36.04 3.20 -46.95
CA GLN A 65 -37.36 2.82 -46.46
C GLN A 65 -38.19 2.18 -47.57
N PHE A 66 -38.34 0.86 -47.48
CA PHE A 66 -39.22 0.10 -48.34
C PHE A 66 -40.64 0.51 -47.98
N GLN A 67 -41.14 1.61 -48.55
CA GLN A 67 -42.56 1.69 -48.84
C GLN A 67 -42.79 0.61 -49.89
N PRO A 68 -43.51 -0.48 -49.59
CA PRO A 68 -43.90 -1.39 -50.63
C PRO A 68 -44.71 -0.58 -51.66
N ALA A 69 -44.16 -0.43 -52.87
CA ALA A 69 -44.91 0.02 -54.03
C ALA A 69 -45.89 -1.08 -54.47
N PHE A 70 -46.77 -1.53 -53.57
CA PHE A 70 -47.90 -2.38 -53.92
C PHE A 70 -49.09 -1.48 -54.26
N GLY A 71 -48.98 -0.78 -55.39
CA GLY A 71 -50.13 -0.53 -56.23
C GLY A 71 -50.58 -1.87 -56.82
N THR A 72 -51.18 -2.74 -56.00
CA THR A 72 -51.77 -3.98 -56.50
C THR A 72 -53.17 -3.68 -57.00
N ASN A 73 -53.42 -3.96 -58.27
CA ASN A 73 -54.74 -3.82 -58.90
C ASN A 73 -55.80 -4.81 -58.35
N HIS A 74 -55.51 -5.53 -57.25
CA HIS A 74 -56.40 -6.50 -56.62
C HIS A 74 -56.30 -6.47 -55.08
N PRO A 75 -56.89 -5.46 -54.43
CA PRO A 75 -56.91 -5.37 -52.97
C PRO A 75 -57.61 -6.56 -52.28
N ALA A 76 -58.48 -7.30 -52.99
CA ALA A 76 -59.23 -8.42 -52.42
C ALA A 76 -58.39 -9.66 -52.03
N ALA A 77 -57.12 -9.76 -52.44
CA ALA A 77 -56.28 -10.92 -52.15
C ALA A 77 -55.54 -10.86 -50.80
N MET A 78 -55.44 -9.68 -50.17
CA MET A 78 -54.71 -9.52 -48.90
C MET A 78 -55.62 -9.34 -47.67
N TYR A 79 -56.93 -9.17 -47.86
CA TYR A 79 -57.88 -8.94 -46.76
C TYR A 79 -58.80 -10.16 -46.56
N PRO A 80 -58.96 -10.66 -45.32
CA PRO A 80 -60.01 -11.64 -45.03
C PRO A 80 -61.39 -11.08 -45.41
N GLN A 81 -62.24 -11.92 -46.02
CA GLN A 81 -63.61 -11.55 -46.40
C GLN A 81 -64.39 -11.03 -45.18
N GLY A 82 -64.85 -9.77 -45.23
CA GLY A 82 -65.70 -9.17 -44.20
C GLY A 82 -65.25 -7.81 -43.66
N LEU A 83 -64.11 -7.27 -44.10
CA LEU A 83 -63.63 -5.95 -43.66
C LEU A 83 -64.41 -4.80 -44.34
N PRO A 84 -64.85 -3.77 -43.59
CA PRO A 84 -65.51 -2.60 -44.16
C PRO A 84 -64.63 -1.87 -45.18
N ALA A 85 -65.22 -1.40 -46.27
CA ALA A 85 -64.53 -0.59 -47.28
C ALA A 85 -64.00 0.70 -46.62
N GLY A 86 -62.67 0.79 -46.46
CA GLY A 86 -61.98 1.90 -45.77
C GLY A 86 -61.09 1.48 -44.60
N TYR A 87 -61.04 0.19 -44.25
CA TYR A 87 -60.16 -0.30 -43.19
C TYR A 87 -58.69 -0.22 -43.62
N GLN A 88 -57.96 0.80 -43.15
CA GLN A 88 -56.49 0.85 -43.25
C GLN A 88 -55.90 0.00 -42.11
N PRO A 89 -55.25 -1.14 -42.40
CA PRO A 89 -54.73 -2.05 -41.35
C PRO A 89 -53.53 -1.48 -40.59
N TYR A 90 -52.93 -0.41 -41.09
CA TYR A 90 -51.84 0.30 -40.43
C TYR A 90 -52.29 1.73 -40.14
N PRO A 91 -52.13 2.24 -38.91
CA PRO A 91 -52.36 3.65 -38.64
C PRO A 91 -51.50 4.49 -39.59
N ALA A 92 -52.11 5.49 -40.22
CA ALA A 92 -51.38 6.41 -41.09
C ALA A 92 -50.23 7.03 -40.27
N VAL A 93 -49.00 6.68 -40.62
CA VAL A 93 -47.81 7.28 -40.01
C VAL A 93 -47.84 8.75 -40.40
N SER A 94 -48.11 9.62 -39.42
CA SER A 94 -48.20 11.06 -39.65
C SER A 94 -46.85 11.58 -40.17
N PRO A 95 -46.81 12.27 -41.33
CA PRO A 95 -45.59 12.91 -41.83
C PRO A 95 -45.14 14.10 -40.97
N TYR A 96 -45.95 14.51 -39.99
CA TYR A 96 -45.64 15.57 -39.03
C TYR A 96 -45.19 15.04 -37.66
N ASN A 97 -45.11 13.72 -37.47
CA ASN A 97 -44.53 13.17 -36.25
C ASN A 97 -43.00 13.16 -36.44
N MET A 98 -42.38 14.27 -36.03
CA MET A 98 -40.95 14.53 -36.19
C MET A 98 -40.13 13.39 -35.60
N GLY A 99 -39.06 12.98 -36.29
CA GLY A 99 -38.22 11.80 -36.02
C GLY A 99 -37.45 11.78 -34.70
N ASN A 100 -37.92 12.49 -33.66
CA ASN A 100 -37.36 12.51 -32.31
C ASN A 100 -38.30 11.91 -31.25
N VAL A 101 -39.51 11.45 -31.60
CA VAL A 101 -40.33 10.70 -30.63
C VAL A 101 -39.80 9.27 -30.62
N ALA A 102 -39.20 8.85 -29.51
CA ALA A 102 -38.66 7.51 -29.31
C ALA A 102 -39.59 6.42 -29.87
N TRP A 103 -39.22 5.83 -31.01
CA TRP A 103 -39.97 4.73 -31.60
C TRP A 103 -39.72 3.50 -30.74
N ASP A 104 -40.68 3.19 -29.89
CA ASP A 104 -40.71 1.96 -29.11
C ASP A 104 -41.33 0.87 -29.99
N GLN A 105 -40.49 0.18 -30.77
CA GLN A 105 -40.94 -0.97 -31.55
C GLN A 105 -40.66 -2.25 -30.75
N THR A 106 -41.74 -2.88 -30.29
CA THR A 106 -41.73 -4.28 -29.86
C THR A 106 -42.02 -5.13 -31.09
N PHE A 107 -41.02 -5.86 -31.57
CA PHE A 107 -41.23 -6.92 -32.53
C PHE A 107 -40.93 -8.27 -31.87
N GLN A 108 -41.74 -9.25 -32.21
CA GLN A 108 -41.52 -10.64 -31.84
C GLN A 108 -40.36 -11.14 -32.71
N ASP A 109 -39.18 -11.32 -32.11
CA ASP A 109 -38.08 -11.95 -32.83
C ASP A 109 -38.44 -13.41 -33.12
N THR A 110 -37.81 -14.03 -34.10
CA THR A 110 -38.25 -15.31 -34.72
C THR A 110 -38.30 -16.50 -33.74
N ASN A 111 -37.84 -16.30 -32.51
CA ASN A 111 -37.83 -17.27 -31.40
C ASN A 111 -38.80 -16.92 -30.24
N GLY A 112 -39.74 -15.98 -30.42
CA GLY A 112 -40.79 -15.69 -29.44
C GLY A 112 -40.34 -14.86 -28.22
N LEU A 113 -39.12 -14.32 -28.22
CA LEU A 113 -38.66 -13.34 -27.24
C LEU A 113 -39.09 -11.94 -27.67
N TRP A 114 -39.77 -11.24 -26.76
CA TRP A 114 -40.12 -9.83 -26.94
C TRP A 114 -38.88 -8.98 -26.69
N VAL A 115 -38.39 -8.29 -27.72
CA VAL A 115 -37.27 -7.36 -27.59
C VAL A 115 -37.78 -5.93 -27.79
N ARG A 116 -37.43 -5.04 -26.87
CA ARG A 116 -37.68 -3.61 -26.95
C ARG A 116 -36.47 -2.94 -27.61
N ARG A 117 -36.62 -2.37 -28.81
CA ARG A 117 -35.53 -1.64 -29.49
C ARG A 117 -35.82 -0.14 -29.47
N MET A 118 -35.05 0.62 -28.69
CA MET A 118 -35.06 2.09 -28.73
C MET A 118 -34.07 2.55 -29.80
N LEU A 119 -34.57 3.12 -30.90
CA LEU A 119 -33.74 3.50 -32.07
C LEU A 119 -33.05 4.87 -31.93
N HIS A 120 -33.50 5.73 -31.01
CA HIS A 120 -32.93 7.05 -30.74
C HIS A 120 -33.09 7.40 -29.26
N SER A 121 -32.16 6.98 -28.39
CA SER A 121 -32.05 7.59 -27.06
C SER A 121 -30.96 8.66 -27.12
N ASN A 122 -31.24 9.88 -26.65
CA ASN A 122 -30.15 10.81 -26.40
C ASN A 122 -29.28 10.22 -25.29
N ARG A 123 -27.98 10.14 -25.54
CA ARG A 123 -27.00 9.58 -24.61
C ARG A 123 -26.00 10.66 -24.31
N ASP A 124 -25.89 10.99 -23.04
CA ASP A 124 -24.90 11.94 -22.57
C ASP A 124 -23.64 11.13 -22.24
N TYR A 125 -22.66 11.21 -23.12
CA TYR A 125 -21.37 10.54 -22.88
C TYR A 125 -20.49 11.43 -22.04
N PHE A 126 -19.72 10.83 -21.14
CA PHE A 126 -18.76 11.57 -20.33
C PHE A 126 -17.41 10.85 -20.30
N GLY A 127 -16.35 11.63 -20.13
CA GLY A 127 -15.00 11.13 -19.89
C GLY A 127 -14.24 12.09 -18.99
N SER A 128 -13.60 11.57 -17.95
CA SER A 128 -12.86 12.36 -16.97
C SER A 128 -11.44 11.84 -16.78
N ILE A 129 -10.55 12.76 -16.39
CA ILE A 129 -9.22 12.43 -15.91
C ILE A 129 -8.95 13.32 -14.69
N ASP A 130 -8.63 12.70 -13.57
CA ASP A 130 -8.28 13.36 -12.33
C ASP A 130 -6.86 13.01 -11.89
N VAL A 131 -6.14 14.01 -11.40
CA VAL A 131 -4.97 13.79 -10.56
C VAL A 131 -5.46 13.54 -9.15
N VAL A 132 -5.01 12.45 -8.54
CA VAL A 132 -5.45 12.09 -7.20
C VAL A 132 -4.31 12.20 -6.19
N TYR A 133 -4.60 12.80 -5.04
CA TYR A 133 -3.72 12.75 -3.88
C TYR A 133 -4.25 11.72 -2.90
N ASN A 134 -3.52 10.62 -2.71
CA ASN A 134 -3.95 9.48 -1.92
C ASN A 134 -3.24 9.45 -0.57
N GLU A 135 -3.97 9.13 0.48
CA GLU A 135 -3.44 8.71 1.77
C GLU A 135 -3.86 7.26 2.02
N ILE A 136 -2.90 6.35 2.09
CA ILE A 136 -3.11 4.90 2.28
C ILE A 136 -2.71 4.54 3.71
N LYS A 137 -3.52 3.71 4.36
CA LYS A 137 -3.28 3.22 5.72
C LYS A 137 -1.84 2.71 5.91
N ARG A 138 -1.19 3.17 6.97
CA ARG A 138 0.10 2.65 7.47
C ARG A 138 0.14 1.11 7.57
N PRO A 139 1.33 0.46 7.59
CA PRO A 139 1.49 -1.00 7.42
C PRO A 139 1.08 -1.87 8.62
N GLY A 140 0.34 -1.30 9.58
CA GLY A 140 -0.10 -1.98 10.81
C GLY A 140 0.54 -1.42 12.08
N ASN A 141 0.31 -2.09 13.20
CA ASN A 141 0.90 -1.76 14.50
C ASN A 141 1.66 -2.93 15.14
N ARG A 142 1.91 -4.01 14.39
CA ARG A 142 2.60 -5.19 14.89
C ARG A 142 4.05 -4.86 15.28
N HIS A 143 4.49 -5.38 16.42
CA HIS A 143 5.89 -5.37 16.83
C HIS A 143 6.73 -6.23 15.88
N LEU A 144 7.96 -5.80 15.60
CA LEU A 144 8.94 -6.62 14.90
C LEU A 144 9.46 -7.67 15.87
N GLY A 145 9.36 -8.95 15.49
CA GLY A 145 9.71 -10.08 16.33
C GLY A 145 8.51 -10.94 16.76
N SER A 146 8.81 -12.02 17.46
CA SER A 146 7.81 -12.97 17.93
C SER A 146 6.97 -12.34 19.05
N ALA A 147 5.65 -12.30 18.85
CA ALA A 147 4.70 -11.75 19.82
C ALA A 147 4.33 -12.74 20.94
N TYR A 148 4.63 -14.03 20.76
CA TYR A 148 4.17 -15.10 21.64
C TYR A 148 5.27 -16.13 21.89
N MET A 149 5.51 -16.42 23.16
CA MET A 149 6.09 -17.68 23.61
C MET A 149 5.04 -18.78 23.44
N PRO A 150 5.31 -19.91 22.75
CA PRO A 150 4.52 -21.11 22.95
C PRO A 150 4.70 -21.61 24.38
N ILE A 151 3.60 -21.75 25.12
CA ILE A 151 3.56 -22.38 26.44
C ILE A 151 4.17 -23.78 26.30
N ASP A 152 5.14 -24.10 27.16
CA ASP A 152 5.72 -25.43 27.22
C ASP A 152 4.59 -26.45 27.48
N ALA A 153 4.38 -27.32 26.48
CA ALA A 153 3.30 -28.30 26.48
C ALA A 153 3.43 -29.34 27.60
N LEU A 154 4.62 -29.51 28.20
CA LEU A 154 4.87 -30.46 29.28
C LEU A 154 4.64 -29.86 30.67
N THR A 155 4.85 -28.56 30.86
CA THR A 155 4.78 -27.94 32.20
C THR A 155 3.49 -27.16 32.44
N GLN A 156 2.74 -26.78 31.40
CA GLN A 156 1.49 -25.98 31.48
C GLN A 156 1.60 -24.67 32.32
N THR A 157 2.80 -24.30 32.76
CA THR A 157 3.06 -23.08 33.50
C THR A 157 3.34 -21.97 32.49
N VAL A 158 2.60 -20.86 32.62
CA VAL A 158 2.84 -19.64 31.84
C VAL A 158 4.14 -19.01 32.33
N ALA A 159 5.26 -19.42 31.76
CA ALA A 159 6.56 -18.80 32.01
C ALA A 159 6.73 -17.52 31.16
N GLY A 160 5.84 -16.55 31.33
CA GLY A 160 5.97 -15.23 30.71
C GLY A 160 4.64 -14.61 30.25
N THR A 161 4.38 -13.39 30.70
CA THR A 161 3.32 -12.53 30.14
C THR A 161 3.79 -11.94 28.80
N PRO A 162 2.89 -11.76 27.82
CA PRO A 162 3.20 -10.95 26.64
C PRO A 162 3.58 -9.54 27.10
N LEU A 163 4.79 -9.09 26.75
CA LEU A 163 5.32 -7.77 27.07
C LEU A 163 4.68 -6.72 26.14
N ASN A 164 3.38 -6.49 26.33
CA ASN A 164 2.52 -5.73 25.42
C ASN A 164 2.84 -4.23 25.32
N SER A 165 3.87 -3.72 26.00
CA SER A 165 4.26 -2.31 25.90
C SER A 165 5.64 -2.09 26.51
N TYR A 166 6.70 -2.53 25.84
CA TYR A 166 8.01 -1.91 26.10
C TYR A 166 7.95 -0.49 25.54
N ASN A 167 8.01 0.51 26.44
CA ASN A 167 8.09 1.91 26.09
C ASN A 167 9.09 2.07 24.94
N GLN A 168 8.62 2.53 23.78
CA GLN A 168 9.49 3.01 22.71
C GLN A 168 10.32 4.12 23.36
N GLY A 169 11.53 3.80 23.82
CA GLY A 169 12.37 4.76 24.51
C GLY A 169 12.47 6.00 23.63
N GLY A 170 12.14 7.18 24.19
CA GLY A 170 12.01 8.41 23.42
C GLY A 170 13.16 8.58 22.42
N VAL A 171 12.81 9.05 21.21
CA VAL A 171 13.80 9.39 20.18
C VAL A 171 14.81 10.34 20.80
N ALA A 172 16.11 10.05 20.61
CA ALA A 172 17.18 10.89 21.15
C ALA A 172 16.98 12.35 20.70
N GLY A 173 16.83 13.26 21.66
CA GLY A 173 16.59 14.69 21.41
C GLY A 173 15.14 15.17 21.60
N SER A 174 14.18 14.29 21.82
CA SER A 174 12.84 14.70 22.28
C SER A 174 12.91 15.03 23.77
N GLY A 175 13.06 16.32 24.10
CA GLY A 175 13.18 16.85 25.47
C GLY A 175 11.94 16.67 26.36
N GLN A 176 11.06 15.73 26.07
CA GLN A 176 10.02 15.32 26.99
C GLN A 176 10.57 14.22 27.89
N GLY A 177 10.71 14.55 29.18
CA GLY A 177 10.93 13.60 30.27
C GLY A 177 9.77 12.62 30.41
N GLY A 178 9.62 11.73 29.43
CA GLY A 178 8.79 10.54 29.56
C GLY A 178 9.41 9.66 30.64
N ASN A 179 8.58 9.30 31.62
CA ASN A 179 8.93 8.43 32.75
C ASN A 179 10.00 7.40 32.36
N ALA A 180 11.13 7.48 33.06
CA ALA A 180 12.11 6.40 33.11
C ALA A 180 11.33 5.09 33.23
N GLY A 181 11.64 4.13 32.35
CA GLY A 181 11.00 2.82 32.33
C GLY A 181 10.83 2.35 33.76
N GLY A 182 9.59 2.02 34.15
CA GLY A 182 9.32 1.53 35.48
C GLY A 182 10.28 0.37 35.73
N SER A 183 11.26 0.56 36.61
CA SER A 183 11.94 -0.58 37.20
C SER A 183 10.80 -1.38 37.80
N ILE A 184 10.57 -2.60 37.31
CA ILE A 184 9.75 -3.54 38.05
C ILE A 184 10.52 -3.71 39.36
N GLY A 185 10.03 -3.03 40.41
CA GLY A 185 10.67 -3.04 41.71
C GLY A 185 10.84 -4.50 42.10
N THR A 186 12.07 -4.89 42.36
CA THR A 186 12.44 -6.20 42.89
C THR A 186 11.89 -6.32 44.31
N THR A 187 10.57 -6.35 44.47
CA THR A 187 9.94 -6.95 45.64
C THR A 187 10.04 -8.46 45.43
N ASN A 188 11.21 -9.01 45.78
CA ASN A 188 11.61 -10.39 46.12
C ASN A 188 10.87 -11.65 45.61
N ASP A 189 9.83 -11.59 44.77
CA ASP A 189 9.09 -12.77 44.30
C ASP A 189 8.47 -12.61 42.89
N ALA A 190 8.70 -11.50 42.19
CA ALA A 190 8.31 -11.38 40.79
C ALA A 190 9.46 -11.83 39.88
N ASN A 191 9.77 -13.13 39.91
CA ASN A 191 10.59 -13.75 38.88
C ASN A 191 9.96 -13.43 37.51
N LEU A 192 10.61 -12.55 36.76
CA LEU A 192 10.28 -12.33 35.36
C LEU A 192 10.73 -13.59 34.62
N TYR A 193 9.84 -14.58 34.51
CA TYR A 193 10.10 -15.77 33.73
C TYR A 193 10.09 -15.38 32.27
N VAL A 194 11.28 -15.10 31.74
CA VAL A 194 11.52 -15.00 30.32
C VAL A 194 11.58 -16.42 29.78
N SER A 195 10.78 -16.71 28.75
CA SER A 195 10.85 -18.00 28.08
C SER A 195 12.25 -18.30 27.60
N ARG A 196 12.71 -19.54 27.82
CA ARG A 196 13.97 -20.05 27.28
C ARG A 196 13.96 -20.22 25.75
N LEU A 197 12.82 -19.97 25.10
CA LEU A 197 12.57 -20.23 23.68
C LEU A 197 12.60 -18.97 22.80
N VAL A 198 12.80 -17.78 23.36
CA VAL A 198 12.86 -16.54 22.57
C VAL A 198 14.25 -15.93 22.71
N MET A 199 14.91 -15.59 21.61
CA MET A 199 16.21 -14.92 21.57
C MET A 199 16.37 -14.09 20.28
N PRO A 200 17.24 -13.08 20.25
CA PRO A 200 17.96 -12.52 21.40
C PRO A 200 17.02 -11.87 22.42
N PHE A 201 17.30 -12.08 23.72
CA PHE A 201 16.91 -11.11 24.72
C PHE A 201 18.13 -10.25 25.05
N PRO A 202 17.97 -8.94 25.06
CA PRO A 202 18.99 -8.06 25.59
C PRO A 202 19.09 -8.26 27.10
N ILE A 203 20.04 -9.08 27.51
CA ILE A 203 20.35 -9.32 28.92
C ILE A 203 21.53 -8.43 29.28
N LEU A 204 21.40 -7.69 30.39
CA LEU A 204 22.52 -6.99 30.98
C LEU A 204 22.87 -7.68 32.29
N LEU A 205 24.13 -8.10 32.39
CA LEU A 205 24.72 -8.51 33.65
C LEU A 205 25.09 -7.24 34.43
N THR A 206 24.41 -7.02 35.56
CA THR A 206 24.84 -5.99 36.52
C THR A 206 25.88 -6.60 37.45
N GLY A 207 27.07 -6.00 37.50
CA GLY A 207 28.33 -6.58 38.00
C GLY A 207 28.44 -6.83 39.51
N THR A 208 27.45 -7.43 40.16
CA THR A 208 27.60 -8.00 41.51
C THR A 208 27.31 -9.49 41.49
N ALA A 209 28.04 -10.27 42.29
CA ALA A 209 28.04 -11.74 42.33
C ALA A 209 26.70 -12.40 42.75
N THR A 210 25.60 -11.66 42.71
CA THR A 210 24.22 -12.13 42.90
C THR A 210 23.46 -11.85 41.61
N GLU A 211 23.13 -12.94 40.91
CA GLU A 211 22.59 -13.11 39.55
C GLU A 211 21.25 -12.38 39.29
N ASN A 212 21.23 -11.05 39.34
CA ASN A 212 20.06 -10.29 38.90
C ASN A 212 20.16 -9.97 37.41
N VAL A 213 19.41 -10.71 36.59
CA VAL A 213 19.19 -10.42 35.17
C VAL A 213 18.17 -9.28 35.05
N GLU A 214 18.59 -8.12 34.57
CA GLU A 214 17.68 -7.00 34.30
C GLU A 214 17.35 -6.91 32.80
N LEU A 215 16.06 -6.94 32.46
CA LEU A 215 15.61 -6.65 31.10
C LEU A 215 15.44 -5.14 30.89
N ARG A 216 16.33 -4.54 30.09
CA ARG A 216 16.34 -3.09 29.82
C ARG A 216 15.95 -2.76 28.37
N GLY A 217 14.66 -2.55 28.13
CA GLY A 217 14.14 -2.17 26.81
C GLY A 217 14.48 -0.73 26.38
N ASP A 218 14.97 0.11 27.30
CA ASP A 218 15.52 1.44 26.98
C ASP A 218 16.88 1.35 26.30
N VAL A 219 17.64 0.28 26.58
CA VAL A 219 18.94 0.00 25.96
C VAL A 219 18.75 -0.72 24.62
N PHE A 220 17.73 -1.57 24.51
CA PHE A 220 17.47 -2.41 23.33
C PHE A 220 16.00 -2.35 22.91
N PRO A 221 15.62 -1.30 22.17
CA PRO A 221 14.23 -1.07 21.85
C PRO A 221 13.73 -2.10 20.83
N ILE A 222 12.67 -2.82 21.18
CA ILE A 222 11.89 -3.58 20.21
C ILE A 222 11.11 -2.56 19.37
N ARG A 223 11.34 -2.57 18.06
CA ARG A 223 10.69 -1.63 17.13
C ARG A 223 9.37 -2.22 16.64
N ASP A 224 8.48 -1.35 16.21
CA ASP A 224 7.20 -1.74 15.63
C ASP A 224 6.91 -0.93 14.36
N LEU A 225 5.85 -1.33 13.67
CA LEU A 225 5.41 -0.68 12.45
C LEU A 225 4.77 0.69 12.68
N THR A 226 4.56 1.12 13.93
CA THR A 226 4.02 2.45 14.24
C THR A 226 5.03 3.57 14.02
N ALA A 227 6.31 3.22 13.83
CA ALA A 227 7.33 4.15 13.35
C ALA A 227 7.00 4.73 11.97
N PHE A 228 6.07 4.11 11.23
CA PHE A 228 5.58 4.59 9.94
C PHE A 228 4.25 5.33 10.10
N GLY A 229 4.13 6.42 9.34
CA GLY A 229 2.88 7.13 9.15
C GLY A 229 2.05 6.51 8.04
N ASP A 230 0.92 7.14 7.73
CA ASP A 230 0.16 6.82 6.53
C ASP A 230 0.97 7.20 5.28
N PHE A 231 0.77 6.46 4.19
CA PHE A 231 1.50 6.65 2.94
C PHE A 231 0.83 7.70 2.08
N ARG A 232 1.61 8.63 1.53
CA ARG A 232 1.08 9.75 0.75
C ARG A 232 1.60 9.68 -0.67
N THR A 233 0.70 9.45 -1.63
CA THR A 233 1.07 9.24 -3.03
C THR A 233 0.24 10.11 -3.95
N VAL A 234 0.80 10.45 -5.12
CA VAL A 234 0.03 11.02 -6.22
C VAL A 234 -0.32 9.90 -7.20
N GLY A 235 -1.51 9.94 -7.75
CA GLY A 235 -2.01 8.96 -8.70
C GLY A 235 -2.82 9.60 -9.81
N LEU A 236 -3.49 8.75 -10.58
CA LEU A 236 -4.44 9.14 -11.62
C LEU A 236 -5.75 8.37 -11.42
N ASN A 237 -6.86 9.03 -11.68
CA ASN A 237 -8.18 8.43 -11.84
C ASN A 237 -8.72 8.79 -13.22
N ALA A 238 -9.42 7.87 -13.86
CA ALA A 238 -10.05 8.08 -15.15
C ALA A 238 -11.41 7.39 -15.17
N ASP A 239 -12.46 8.13 -15.52
CA ASP A 239 -13.81 7.58 -15.68
C ASP A 239 -14.28 7.80 -17.12
N TRP A 240 -15.06 6.86 -17.63
CA TRP A 240 -15.73 6.99 -18.92
C TRP A 240 -17.08 6.31 -18.87
N GLY A 241 -18.09 6.88 -19.52
CA GLY A 241 -19.40 6.26 -19.57
C GLY A 241 -20.43 7.04 -20.35
N PHE A 242 -21.69 6.64 -20.16
CA PHE A 242 -22.84 7.36 -20.66
C PHE A 242 -24.05 7.22 -19.75
N PHE A 243 -24.92 8.22 -19.79
CA PHE A 243 -26.26 8.15 -19.23
C PHE A 243 -27.30 8.28 -20.35
N ASN A 244 -28.37 7.50 -20.27
CA ASN A 244 -29.56 7.67 -21.07
C ASN A 244 -30.47 8.73 -20.41
N GLU A 245 -31.42 9.28 -21.18
CA GLU A 245 -32.42 10.23 -20.70
C GLU A 245 -33.21 9.73 -19.45
N ASP A 246 -33.47 8.43 -19.36
CA ASP A 246 -34.17 7.81 -18.23
C ASP A 246 -33.32 7.71 -16.94
N GLY A 247 -32.03 8.09 -17.02
CA GLY A 247 -31.07 8.02 -15.94
C GLY A 247 -30.41 6.65 -15.77
N THR A 248 -30.78 5.64 -16.57
CA THR A 248 -29.93 4.45 -16.71
C THR A 248 -28.62 4.81 -17.37
N GLY A 249 -27.60 4.00 -17.19
CA GLY A 249 -26.30 4.29 -17.79
C GLY A 249 -25.29 3.20 -17.56
N PHE A 250 -24.11 3.43 -18.10
CA PHE A 250 -22.96 2.55 -17.92
C PHE A 250 -21.72 3.41 -17.71
N GLY A 251 -20.88 3.01 -16.76
CA GLY A 251 -19.61 3.68 -16.50
C GLY A 251 -18.50 2.67 -16.22
N ILE A 252 -17.29 3.01 -16.64
CA ILE A 252 -16.05 2.33 -16.30
C ILE A 252 -15.14 3.34 -15.61
N GLY A 253 -14.60 2.96 -14.46
CA GLY A 253 -13.62 3.73 -13.72
C GLY A 253 -12.30 2.98 -13.63
N MET A 254 -11.18 3.70 -13.62
CA MET A 254 -9.85 3.15 -13.38
C MET A 254 -9.04 4.11 -12.51
N TYR A 255 -8.41 3.61 -11.47
CA TYR A 255 -7.48 4.40 -10.66
C TYR A 255 -6.13 3.69 -10.52
N TRP A 256 -5.09 4.50 -10.38
CA TRP A 256 -3.74 4.06 -10.06
C TRP A 256 -3.17 4.98 -8.99
N THR A 257 -2.62 4.41 -7.93
CA THR A 257 -1.87 5.17 -6.92
C THR A 257 -0.39 5.04 -7.19
N GLY A 258 0.34 6.14 -6.98
CA GLY A 258 1.79 6.11 -6.94
C GLY A 258 2.32 5.14 -5.88
N MET A 259 3.64 4.97 -5.91
CA MET A 259 4.36 4.15 -4.94
C MET A 259 5.00 5.04 -3.90
N ASP A 260 4.73 4.77 -2.62
CA ASP A 260 5.44 5.42 -1.51
C ASP A 260 6.34 4.39 -0.81
N LYS A 261 7.47 4.87 -0.29
CA LYS A 261 8.46 4.10 0.45
C LYS A 261 8.84 4.87 1.71
N GLN A 262 8.58 4.28 2.86
CA GLN A 262 9.03 4.83 4.14
C GLN A 262 10.17 3.96 4.68
N LEU A 263 11.23 4.61 5.15
CA LEU A 263 12.44 3.97 5.68
C LEU A 263 12.59 4.35 7.15
N PHE A 264 12.71 3.34 8.00
CA PHE A 264 13.23 3.49 9.34
C PHE A 264 14.66 2.99 9.36
N GLN A 265 15.58 3.78 9.90
CA GLN A 265 16.97 3.38 10.05
C GLN A 265 17.56 3.95 11.33
N MET A 266 18.27 3.10 12.06
CA MET A 266 19.16 3.45 13.16
C MET A 266 20.52 2.81 12.91
N GLY A 267 21.58 3.52 13.26
CA GLY A 267 22.94 3.09 12.93
C GLY A 267 23.32 3.37 11.48
N GLN A 268 24.52 2.93 11.11
CA GLN A 268 25.12 3.15 9.80
C GLN A 268 26.11 2.03 9.50
N ASP A 269 26.08 1.54 8.27
CA ASP A 269 27.01 0.52 7.76
C ASP A 269 28.26 1.15 7.13
N THR A 270 28.32 2.48 7.04
CA THR A 270 29.46 3.24 6.52
C THR A 270 29.73 4.45 7.39
N TYR A 271 31.01 4.83 7.50
CA TYR A 271 31.46 6.07 8.13
C TYR A 271 32.32 6.85 7.12
N ASN A 272 31.87 8.05 6.72
CA ASN A 272 32.51 8.84 5.65
C ASN A 272 32.73 8.04 4.34
N GLY A 273 31.78 7.17 3.98
CA GLY A 273 31.87 6.32 2.79
C GLY A 273 32.74 5.08 2.92
N VAL A 274 33.40 4.87 4.07
CA VAL A 274 34.16 3.65 4.38
C VAL A 274 33.22 2.64 5.06
N PRO A 275 33.07 1.41 4.57
CA PRO A 275 32.29 0.38 5.23
C PRO A 275 32.78 0.13 6.66
N LEU A 276 31.86 0.00 7.61
CA LEU A 276 32.18 -0.38 8.98
C LEU A 276 32.59 -1.85 9.00
N THR A 277 33.84 -2.15 9.32
CA THR A 277 34.35 -3.51 9.52
C THR A 277 34.64 -3.77 10.99
N GLN A 278 34.77 -5.04 11.38
CA GLN A 278 35.15 -5.41 12.75
C GLN A 278 36.52 -4.84 13.15
N ASP A 279 37.48 -4.77 12.24
CA ASP A 279 38.78 -4.16 12.49
C ASP A 279 38.65 -2.67 12.84
N ILE A 280 37.80 -1.95 12.12
CA ILE A 280 37.52 -0.55 12.41
C ILE A 280 36.81 -0.42 13.76
N ILE A 281 35.79 -1.24 14.02
CA ILE A 281 35.08 -1.23 15.31
C ILE A 281 36.05 -1.48 16.46
N THR A 282 36.98 -2.43 16.30
CA THR A 282 38.01 -2.77 17.30
C THR A 282 39.00 -1.63 17.48
N ALA A 283 39.48 -1.02 16.39
CA ALA A 283 40.41 0.10 16.44
C ALA A 283 39.84 1.33 17.16
N TYR A 284 38.51 1.48 17.14
CA TYR A 284 37.78 2.52 17.86
C TYR A 284 37.12 2.04 19.16
N ASP A 285 37.50 0.85 19.66
CA ASP A 285 37.05 0.33 20.95
C ASP A 285 35.52 0.30 21.07
N GLY A 286 34.85 -0.15 20.01
CA GLY A 286 33.39 -0.30 19.98
C GLY A 286 32.60 1.01 19.91
N ARG A 287 33.25 2.18 19.89
CA ARG A 287 32.56 3.49 19.95
C ARG A 287 31.59 3.73 18.79
N MET A 288 31.69 2.98 17.71
CA MET A 288 30.79 3.08 16.56
C MET A 288 29.50 2.26 16.73
N LEU A 289 29.45 1.35 17.69
CA LEU A 289 28.30 0.52 18.02
C LEU A 289 27.25 1.33 18.79
N PHE A 290 25.98 1.00 18.56
CA PHE A 290 24.88 1.66 19.23
C PHE A 290 23.78 0.67 19.61
N THR A 291 23.57 0.52 20.91
CA THR A 291 22.70 -0.53 21.46
C THR A 291 21.22 -0.23 21.23
N ARG A 292 20.88 1.05 21.11
CA ARG A 292 19.50 1.51 20.87
C ARG A 292 19.07 1.45 19.40
N ASN A 293 19.84 0.81 18.52
CA ASN A 293 19.44 0.64 17.12
C ASN A 293 18.09 -0.08 17.02
N GLY A 294 18.03 -1.29 17.57
CA GLY A 294 16.81 -2.06 17.73
C GLY A 294 17.10 -3.54 17.92
N ALA A 295 16.15 -4.27 18.46
CA ALA A 295 16.22 -5.73 18.61
C ALA A 295 15.01 -6.39 17.98
N ILE A 296 15.19 -7.63 17.48
CA ILE A 296 14.09 -8.49 17.04
C ILE A 296 14.09 -9.73 17.94
N PRO A 297 13.10 -9.91 18.82
CA PRO A 297 12.94 -11.19 19.52
C PRO A 297 12.54 -12.27 18.50
N LEU A 298 13.23 -13.40 18.48
CA LEU A 298 12.97 -14.52 17.58
C LEU A 298 12.62 -15.78 18.36
N ASP A 299 11.69 -16.59 17.86
CA ASP A 299 11.50 -17.95 18.38
C ASP A 299 12.45 -18.93 17.66
N TRP A 300 13.44 -19.44 18.39
CA TRP A 300 14.44 -20.39 17.86
C TRP A 300 14.17 -21.86 18.22
N GLY A 301 13.12 -22.15 19.01
CA GLY A 301 12.65 -23.51 19.31
C GLY A 301 13.58 -24.43 20.11
N LEU A 302 14.73 -23.94 20.61
CA LEU A 302 15.67 -24.72 21.43
C LEU A 302 15.46 -24.45 22.93
N GLN A 303 15.35 -25.51 23.73
CA GLN A 303 15.26 -25.40 25.19
C GLN A 303 16.64 -25.17 25.80
N TYR A 304 16.75 -24.12 26.62
CA TYR A 304 17.99 -23.74 27.29
C TYR A 304 18.15 -24.36 28.69
N SER A 305 19.39 -24.65 29.10
CA SER A 305 19.76 -25.10 30.45
C SER A 305 20.07 -23.88 31.33
N ASP A 306 19.55 -23.82 32.56
CA ASP A 306 19.61 -22.60 33.41
C ASP A 306 21.02 -22.07 33.68
N ASN A 307 22.04 -22.93 33.60
CA ASN A 307 23.41 -22.57 33.99
C ASN A 307 24.23 -21.92 32.86
N ASP A 308 23.78 -21.97 31.61
CA ASP A 308 24.57 -21.48 30.45
C ASP A 308 24.22 -20.02 30.08
N LEU A 309 23.27 -19.38 30.79
CA LEU A 309 22.71 -18.06 30.47
C LEU A 309 23.51 -16.90 31.10
N ILE A 310 24.36 -17.20 32.09
CA ILE A 310 24.87 -16.18 33.02
C ILE A 310 26.34 -15.81 32.72
N GLY A 311 27.01 -16.53 31.82
CA GLY A 311 28.47 -16.45 31.68
C GLY A 311 29.06 -15.32 30.82
N ASN A 312 28.38 -14.85 29.76
CA ASN A 312 28.99 -13.91 28.79
C ASN A 312 28.02 -13.24 27.80
N LEU A 313 26.74 -13.06 28.16
CA LEU A 313 25.73 -12.53 27.25
C LEU A 313 25.73 -10.99 27.24
N GLY A 314 26.71 -10.42 26.54
CA GLY A 314 26.80 -8.99 26.25
C GLY A 314 26.69 -8.64 24.76
N THR A 315 26.22 -9.57 23.89
CA THR A 315 26.09 -9.22 22.46
C THR A 315 24.77 -8.52 22.18
N ASN A 316 24.90 -7.42 21.45
CA ASN A 316 23.79 -6.58 21.07
C ASN A 316 23.49 -6.81 19.62
N LYS A 317 22.25 -7.22 19.35
CA LYS A 317 21.86 -7.59 18.01
C LYS A 317 21.58 -6.35 17.20
N TYR A 318 22.07 -6.36 15.97
CA TYR A 318 21.86 -5.27 15.01
C TYR A 318 22.42 -3.91 15.50
N ASP A 319 23.52 -3.95 16.24
CA ASP A 319 24.18 -2.81 16.89
C ASP A 319 25.04 -1.95 15.95
N VAL A 320 25.29 -2.41 14.72
CA VAL A 320 25.85 -1.59 13.62
C VAL A 320 24.75 -0.88 12.84
N LEU A 321 23.73 -1.64 12.41
CA LEU A 321 22.62 -1.14 11.60
C LEU A 321 21.33 -1.88 11.96
N PHE A 322 20.25 -1.14 12.16
CA PHE A 322 18.88 -1.65 12.21
C PHE A 322 18.02 -0.83 11.24
N SER A 323 17.67 -1.44 10.11
CA SER A 323 16.93 -0.77 9.06
C SER A 323 15.78 -1.63 8.57
N TYR A 324 14.63 -0.99 8.35
CA TYR A 324 13.55 -1.63 7.63
C TYR A 324 12.77 -0.59 6.84
N TYR A 325 12.22 -1.02 5.71
CA TYR A 325 11.37 -0.18 4.89
C TYR A 325 10.12 -0.91 4.46
N VAL A 326 9.08 -0.11 4.27
CA VAL A 326 7.78 -0.53 3.77
C VAL A 326 7.50 0.19 2.48
N LYS A 327 6.82 -0.50 1.56
CA LYS A 327 6.42 0.02 0.26
C LYS A 327 5.03 -0.46 -0.05
N THR A 328 4.18 0.42 -0.57
CA THR A 328 2.81 0.11 -0.97
C THR A 328 2.44 0.83 -2.26
N TYR A 329 1.61 0.20 -3.10
CA TYR A 329 0.86 0.84 -4.17
C TYR A 329 -0.40 0.03 -4.47
N SER A 330 -1.36 0.65 -5.16
CA SER A 330 -2.60 0.03 -5.57
C SER A 330 -3.03 0.49 -6.97
N ILE A 331 -3.78 -0.36 -7.65
CA ILE A 331 -4.43 -0.07 -8.94
C ILE A 331 -5.77 -0.77 -8.95
N GLY A 332 -6.79 -0.14 -9.51
CA GLY A 332 -8.10 -0.77 -9.62
C GLY A 332 -8.89 -0.28 -10.82
N ALA A 333 -9.92 -1.04 -11.15
CA ALA A 333 -10.88 -0.72 -12.18
C ALA A 333 -12.25 -1.25 -11.80
N ASP A 334 -13.30 -0.55 -12.20
CA ASP A 334 -14.68 -1.02 -12.04
C ASP A 334 -15.55 -0.70 -13.23
N ALA A 335 -16.64 -1.44 -13.36
CA ALA A 335 -17.67 -1.26 -14.37
C ALA A 335 -19.05 -1.32 -13.70
N ASN A 336 -19.82 -0.25 -13.87
CA ASN A 336 -21.10 -0.05 -13.21
C ASN A 336 -22.23 0.14 -14.21
N TYR A 337 -23.33 -0.57 -13.98
CA TYR A 337 -24.59 -0.37 -14.68
C TYR A 337 -25.56 0.39 -13.76
N TYR A 338 -25.88 1.62 -14.14
CA TYR A 338 -26.81 2.48 -13.42
C TYR A 338 -28.24 2.17 -13.84
N MET A 339 -29.12 2.01 -12.86
CA MET A 339 -30.53 1.75 -13.05
C MET A 339 -31.33 3.05 -12.96
N ASN A 340 -32.63 2.96 -13.30
CA ASN A 340 -33.55 4.08 -13.19
C ASN A 340 -33.55 4.66 -11.78
N PRO A 341 -33.66 6.00 -11.65
CA PRO A 341 -33.68 6.65 -10.36
C PRO A 341 -34.91 6.20 -9.55
N ILE A 342 -34.68 5.81 -8.30
CA ILE A 342 -35.75 5.50 -7.33
C ILE A 342 -36.35 6.78 -6.72
N VAL A 343 -35.55 7.84 -6.67
CA VAL A 343 -36.00 9.19 -6.31
C VAL A 343 -35.59 10.10 -7.45
N HIS A 344 -36.59 10.77 -8.03
CA HIS A 344 -36.39 11.76 -9.06
C HIS A 344 -37.20 13.00 -8.70
N ARG A 345 -36.49 14.03 -8.25
CA ARG A 345 -37.00 15.38 -8.01
C ARG A 345 -36.02 16.34 -8.65
N ASP A 346 -36.48 17.53 -9.00
CA ASP A 346 -35.69 18.60 -9.62
C ASP A 346 -34.35 18.80 -8.88
N SER A 347 -34.37 18.85 -7.55
CA SER A 347 -33.14 19.07 -6.76
C SER A 347 -32.35 17.81 -6.37
N VAL A 348 -32.93 16.61 -6.49
CA VAL A 348 -32.32 15.37 -5.98
C VAL A 348 -32.66 14.18 -6.87
N LYS A 349 -31.63 13.50 -7.36
CA LYS A 349 -31.74 12.23 -8.08
C LYS A 349 -31.01 11.15 -7.31
N VAL A 350 -31.64 10.00 -7.06
CA VAL A 350 -31.00 8.85 -6.41
C VAL A 350 -31.11 7.64 -7.31
N ARG A 351 -29.96 7.09 -7.73
CA ARG A 351 -29.82 6.03 -8.70
C ARG A 351 -29.13 4.81 -8.08
N PRO A 352 -29.80 3.65 -8.02
CA PRO A 352 -29.12 2.42 -7.70
C PRO A 352 -28.26 1.97 -8.88
N PHE A 353 -27.19 1.27 -8.59
CA PHE A 353 -26.37 0.62 -9.61
C PHE A 353 -25.83 -0.72 -9.11
N VAL A 354 -25.47 -1.57 -10.07
CA VAL A 354 -24.79 -2.83 -9.85
C VAL A 354 -23.56 -2.88 -10.74
N GLY A 355 -22.48 -3.50 -10.28
CA GLY A 355 -21.22 -3.49 -11.02
C GLY A 355 -20.27 -4.59 -10.61
N GLY A 356 -19.12 -4.61 -11.27
CA GLY A 356 -17.98 -5.43 -10.92
C GLY A 356 -16.76 -4.56 -10.69
N ARG A 357 -15.88 -4.99 -9.78
CA ARG A 357 -14.64 -4.29 -9.46
C ARG A 357 -13.47 -5.25 -9.39
N TYR A 358 -12.32 -4.77 -9.83
CA TYR A 358 -11.01 -5.37 -9.65
C TYR A 358 -10.09 -4.38 -8.94
N MET A 359 -9.34 -4.85 -7.95
CA MET A 359 -8.32 -4.06 -7.26
C MET A 359 -7.10 -4.93 -6.98
N HIS A 360 -5.93 -4.39 -7.26
CA HIS A 360 -4.64 -4.97 -6.97
C HIS A 360 -3.91 -4.09 -5.95
N ILE A 361 -3.49 -4.68 -4.84
CA ILE A 361 -2.68 -4.06 -3.80
C ILE A 361 -1.37 -4.85 -3.72
N ASN A 362 -0.25 -4.14 -3.66
CA ASN A 362 1.06 -4.76 -3.51
C ASN A 362 1.81 -4.07 -2.38
N GLU A 363 2.16 -4.84 -1.36
CA GLU A 363 2.90 -4.39 -0.20
C GLU A 363 4.19 -5.16 -0.03
N GLN A 364 5.24 -4.44 0.35
CA GLN A 364 6.54 -5.01 0.62
C GLN A 364 7.07 -4.53 1.96
N PHE A 365 7.55 -5.46 2.77
CA PHE A 365 8.32 -5.20 3.98
C PHE A 365 9.73 -5.75 3.77
N ASN A 366 10.75 -4.96 4.10
CA ASN A 366 12.14 -5.41 4.07
C ASN A 366 12.83 -5.02 5.35
N PHE A 367 13.50 -5.97 5.96
CA PHE A 367 14.38 -5.79 7.09
C PHE A 367 15.83 -6.06 6.69
N ARG A 368 16.73 -5.23 7.21
CA ARG A 368 18.18 -5.35 7.12
C ARG A 368 18.79 -4.98 8.47
N GLY A 369 19.48 -5.92 9.09
CA GLY A 369 20.22 -5.72 10.32
C GLY A 369 21.67 -6.13 10.16
N ILE A 370 22.61 -5.40 10.77
CA ILE A 370 24.02 -5.81 10.83
C ILE A 370 24.43 -5.93 12.29
N ASP A 371 24.82 -7.15 12.66
CA ASP A 371 25.30 -7.51 14.00
C ASP A 371 26.83 -7.50 13.98
N SER A 372 27.44 -6.75 14.91
CA SER A 372 28.88 -6.54 14.96
C SER A 372 29.69 -7.78 15.35
N GLY A 373 29.06 -8.76 15.99
CA GLY A 373 29.73 -9.93 16.56
C GLY A 373 30.48 -9.70 17.87
N PHE A 374 30.43 -8.49 18.44
CA PHE A 374 31.08 -8.18 19.71
C PHE A 374 30.13 -8.37 20.90
N GLY A 375 30.66 -8.95 21.97
CA GLY A 375 30.09 -8.82 23.32
C GLY A 375 30.75 -7.67 24.05
N TYR A 376 30.00 -6.89 24.84
CA TYR A 376 30.57 -5.78 25.61
C TYR A 376 29.71 -5.38 26.81
N THR A 377 30.32 -4.68 27.76
CA THR A 377 29.60 -3.99 28.83
C THR A 377 29.19 -2.60 28.37
N ILE A 378 28.10 -2.09 28.94
CA ILE A 378 27.62 -0.72 28.70
C ILE A 378 27.62 -0.01 30.04
N ASP A 379 28.21 1.18 30.07
CA ASP A 379 28.12 2.03 31.25
C ASP A 379 26.68 2.57 31.38
N LEU A 380 25.92 1.95 32.28
CA LEU A 380 24.61 2.38 32.73
C LEU A 380 24.77 3.03 34.09
N GLN A 381 25.38 4.21 34.12
CA GLN A 381 25.56 4.94 35.36
C GLN A 381 24.18 5.36 35.90
N THR A 382 23.64 4.52 36.77
CA THR A 382 22.41 4.81 37.50
C THR A 382 22.76 5.91 38.48
N GLY A 383 22.13 7.08 38.35
CA GLY A 383 22.32 8.22 39.24
C GLY A 383 21.97 7.86 40.68
N GLY A 384 22.90 7.24 41.38
CA GLY A 384 22.81 6.94 42.80
C GLY A 384 22.88 8.26 43.54
N GLY A 385 21.77 8.68 44.15
CA GLY A 385 21.66 9.85 45.01
C GLY A 385 22.51 9.70 46.27
N GLY A 386 23.83 9.80 46.15
CA GLY A 386 24.76 10.04 47.23
C GLY A 386 25.21 11.50 47.13
N GLY A 387 24.77 12.34 48.06
CA GLY A 387 25.07 13.77 48.07
C GLY A 387 26.57 14.05 48.04
N GLY A 388 27.08 14.39 46.87
CA GLY A 388 28.51 14.66 46.68
C GLY A 388 28.88 14.91 45.23
N GLY A 389 28.39 16.01 44.64
CA GLY A 389 29.02 16.73 43.52
C GLY A 389 29.66 15.95 42.36
N GLN A 390 29.17 14.76 42.01
CA GLN A 390 29.65 14.05 40.82
C GLN A 390 28.89 14.54 39.59
N ASN A 391 29.63 14.94 38.56
CA ASN A 391 29.10 15.22 37.23
C ASN A 391 28.28 14.02 36.77
N THR A 392 26.97 14.21 36.60
CA THR A 392 26.06 13.24 36.00
C THR A 392 26.52 12.97 34.57
N GLN A 393 27.38 11.98 34.35
CA GLN A 393 27.67 11.54 32.99
C GLN A 393 26.40 10.92 32.43
N SER A 394 26.01 11.38 31.25
CA SER A 394 24.84 10.85 30.55
C SER A 394 25.17 9.45 30.02
N ASN A 395 24.28 8.48 30.22
CA ASN A 395 24.38 7.15 29.63
C ASN A 395 24.68 7.28 28.13
N THR A 396 25.82 6.75 27.71
CA THR A 396 26.27 6.88 26.32
C THR A 396 25.62 5.84 25.41
N PHE A 397 25.05 4.77 25.98
CA PHE A 397 24.49 3.62 25.25
C PHE A 397 25.49 3.03 24.22
N ARG A 398 26.77 3.11 24.57
CA ARG A 398 27.91 2.61 23.81
C ARG A 398 28.70 1.63 24.66
N PRO A 399 29.53 0.76 24.03
CA PRO A 399 30.47 -0.07 24.77
C PRO A 399 31.32 0.74 25.74
N GLU A 400 31.56 0.19 26.92
CA GLU A 400 32.58 0.70 27.85
C GLU A 400 33.97 0.48 27.26
N ALA A 401 34.89 1.41 27.53
CA ALA A 401 36.23 1.33 26.95
C ALA A 401 36.96 0.05 27.42
N GLY A 402 37.49 -0.72 26.47
CA GLY A 402 38.18 -1.99 26.72
C GLY A 402 37.27 -3.17 27.07
N SER A 403 35.95 -3.02 26.93
CA SER A 403 34.98 -4.09 27.22
C SER A 403 34.60 -4.96 26.03
N ILE A 404 34.98 -4.56 24.81
CA ILE A 404 34.65 -5.31 23.60
C ILE A 404 35.43 -6.63 23.52
N ASP A 405 34.70 -7.72 23.24
CA ASP A 405 35.26 -9.04 22.98
C ASP A 405 34.61 -9.62 21.71
N LEU A 406 35.45 -10.12 20.79
CA LEU A 406 34.99 -10.65 19.51
C LEU A 406 34.49 -12.09 19.71
N ASN A 407 33.18 -12.29 19.57
CA ASN A 407 32.58 -13.62 19.75
C ASN A 407 32.41 -14.39 18.44
N TYR A 408 32.08 -13.69 17.36
CA TYR A 408 31.87 -14.27 16.02
C TYR A 408 32.01 -13.22 14.92
N ASP A 409 32.08 -13.67 13.67
CA ASP A 409 32.21 -12.79 12.50
C ASP A 409 30.95 -11.95 12.29
N MET A 410 31.16 -10.68 11.94
CA MET A 410 30.07 -9.73 11.65
C MET A 410 29.22 -10.25 10.51
N PHE A 411 27.90 -10.20 10.67
CA PHE A 411 26.97 -10.72 9.67
C PHE A 411 25.82 -9.77 9.39
N GLU A 412 25.29 -9.87 8.15
CA GLU A 412 24.10 -9.16 7.72
C GLU A 412 22.90 -10.11 7.73
N ALA A 413 21.85 -9.68 8.42
CA ALA A 413 20.55 -10.33 8.52
C ALA A 413 19.55 -9.64 7.60
N THR A 414 18.89 -10.39 6.74
CA THR A 414 17.93 -9.85 5.77
C THR A 414 16.63 -10.63 5.80
N LEU A 415 15.51 -9.91 5.66
CA LEU A 415 14.20 -10.51 5.43
C LEU A 415 13.40 -9.62 4.50
N THR A 416 12.95 -10.17 3.39
CA THR A 416 11.96 -9.55 2.51
C THR A 416 10.67 -10.33 2.60
N ASN A 417 9.56 -9.64 2.85
CA ASN A 417 8.22 -10.17 2.72
C ASN A 417 7.44 -9.33 1.70
N ASN A 418 6.91 -9.96 0.67
CA ASN A 418 6.09 -9.34 -0.35
C ASN A 418 4.71 -9.99 -0.33
N VAL A 419 3.68 -9.16 -0.28
CA VAL A 419 2.28 -9.56 -0.29
C VAL A 419 1.61 -8.89 -1.47
N ARG A 420 1.15 -9.74 -2.40
CA ARG A 420 0.31 -9.34 -3.51
C ARG A 420 -1.12 -9.75 -3.23
N THR A 421 -2.04 -8.82 -3.38
CA THR A 421 -3.47 -9.01 -3.11
C THR A 421 -4.25 -8.60 -4.34
N ASP A 422 -4.95 -9.55 -4.96
CA ASP A 422 -5.83 -9.33 -6.10
C ASP A 422 -7.28 -9.58 -5.67
N LEU A 423 -8.10 -8.53 -5.71
CA LEU A 423 -9.50 -8.53 -5.28
C LEU A 423 -10.40 -8.37 -6.49
N ALA A 424 -11.36 -9.28 -6.69
CA ALA A 424 -12.32 -9.20 -7.77
C ALA A 424 -13.72 -9.62 -7.30
N GLY A 425 -14.75 -8.85 -7.64
CA GLY A 425 -16.10 -9.23 -7.25
C GLY A 425 -17.19 -8.25 -7.66
N GLY A 426 -18.41 -8.58 -7.23
CA GLY A 426 -19.59 -7.77 -7.47
C GLY A 426 -19.71 -6.65 -6.45
N GLN A 427 -20.28 -5.53 -6.90
CA GLN A 427 -20.62 -4.39 -6.06
C GLN A 427 -22.01 -3.86 -6.36
N VAL A 428 -22.63 -3.27 -5.36
CA VAL A 428 -23.90 -2.56 -5.47
C VAL A 428 -23.76 -1.22 -4.77
N GLY A 429 -24.49 -0.22 -5.25
CA GLY A 429 -24.40 1.09 -4.63
C GLY A 429 -25.54 2.02 -4.98
N LEU A 430 -25.47 3.18 -4.37
CA LEU A 430 -26.38 4.30 -4.58
C LEU A 430 -25.56 5.50 -5.00
N ARG A 431 -25.87 6.07 -6.16
CA ARG A 431 -25.42 7.39 -6.57
C ARG A 431 -26.53 8.39 -6.25
N TYR A 432 -26.18 9.49 -5.63
CA TYR A 432 -27.10 10.57 -5.32
C TYR A 432 -26.54 11.86 -5.89
N ASP A 433 -27.35 12.56 -6.65
CA ASP A 433 -27.00 13.79 -7.33
C ASP A 433 -27.87 14.92 -6.80
N PHE A 434 -27.25 16.06 -6.54
CA PHE A 434 -27.85 17.25 -5.97
C PHE A 434 -27.67 18.42 -6.92
N GLY A 435 -28.78 19.10 -7.22
CA GLY A 435 -28.82 20.26 -8.10
C GLY A 435 -29.06 19.90 -9.58
N GLU A 436 -29.94 20.68 -10.20
CA GLU A 436 -30.26 20.63 -11.65
C GLU A 436 -29.62 21.80 -12.41
N GLY A 437 -28.90 22.68 -11.73
CA GLY A 437 -28.28 23.84 -12.36
C GLY A 437 -27.08 23.43 -13.20
N ASP A 438 -26.99 24.01 -14.40
CA ASP A 438 -25.89 23.75 -15.33
C ASP A 438 -24.51 24.10 -14.72
N GLU A 439 -24.44 25.16 -13.91
CA GLU A 439 -23.16 25.71 -13.43
C GLU A 439 -22.51 24.93 -12.27
N PHE A 440 -23.31 24.31 -11.39
CA PHE A 440 -22.83 23.65 -10.18
C PHE A 440 -23.60 22.36 -9.90
N HIS A 441 -22.86 21.26 -9.84
CA HIS A 441 -23.42 19.95 -9.59
C HIS A 441 -22.65 19.26 -8.45
N LEU A 442 -23.37 18.74 -7.46
CA LEU A 442 -22.77 17.97 -6.37
C LEU A 442 -23.34 16.56 -6.45
N TRP A 443 -22.48 15.55 -6.52
CA TRP A 443 -22.92 14.17 -6.43
C TRP A 443 -22.08 13.40 -5.42
N GLY A 444 -22.65 12.32 -4.91
CA GLY A 444 -21.91 11.35 -4.14
C GLY A 444 -22.38 9.93 -4.43
N GLN A 445 -21.57 9.00 -3.97
CA GLN A 445 -21.78 7.59 -4.25
C GLN A 445 -21.36 6.77 -3.04
N THR A 446 -22.24 5.85 -2.63
CA THR A 446 -21.93 4.84 -1.62
C THR A 446 -21.94 3.48 -2.29
N VAL A 447 -20.84 2.74 -2.16
CA VAL A 447 -20.65 1.42 -2.77
C VAL A 447 -20.37 0.41 -1.68
N VAL A 448 -21.02 -0.75 -1.76
CA VAL A 448 -20.68 -1.92 -0.95
C VAL A 448 -20.39 -3.09 -1.87
N GLY A 449 -19.38 -3.88 -1.53
CA GLY A 449 -18.93 -4.99 -2.36
C GLY A 449 -18.49 -6.20 -1.55
N LEU A 450 -18.56 -7.35 -2.20
CA LEU A 450 -17.97 -8.61 -1.70
C LEU A 450 -17.00 -9.09 -2.77
N LEU A 451 -15.71 -9.06 -2.45
CA LEU A 451 -14.63 -9.35 -3.39
C LEU A 451 -14.02 -10.70 -3.04
N ALA A 452 -13.84 -11.56 -4.03
CA ALA A 452 -12.94 -12.69 -3.92
C ALA A 452 -11.51 -12.14 -3.86
N ASN A 453 -10.85 -12.35 -2.73
CA ASN A 453 -9.49 -11.91 -2.47
C ASN A 453 -8.54 -13.08 -2.66
N HIS A 454 -7.58 -12.95 -3.60
CA HIS A 454 -6.48 -13.86 -3.79
C HIS A 454 -5.17 -13.21 -3.35
N GLU A 455 -4.49 -13.84 -2.39
CA GLU A 455 -3.30 -13.32 -1.75
C GLU A 455 -2.11 -14.24 -2.03
N GLU A 456 -1.01 -13.68 -2.52
CA GLU A 456 0.26 -14.37 -2.71
C GLU A 456 1.33 -13.74 -1.81
N TYR A 457 1.87 -14.56 -0.93
CA TYR A 457 2.93 -14.21 0.00
C TYR A 457 4.24 -14.80 -0.50
N ARG A 458 5.29 -13.99 -0.55
CA ARG A 458 6.66 -14.41 -0.83
C ARG A 458 7.59 -13.85 0.23
N GLN A 459 8.20 -14.75 1.00
CA GLN A 459 9.11 -14.40 2.07
C GLN A 459 10.45 -15.08 1.84
N TYR A 460 11.53 -14.32 1.88
CA TYR A 460 12.88 -14.87 1.76
C TYR A 460 13.87 -14.00 2.51
N GLY A 461 15.02 -14.57 2.82
CA GLY A 461 16.04 -13.86 3.58
C GLY A 461 17.20 -14.76 3.96
N ASN A 462 18.05 -14.22 4.82
CA ASN A 462 19.24 -14.91 5.31
C ASN A 462 19.61 -14.42 6.72
N ASN A 463 20.30 -15.29 7.47
CA ASN A 463 20.92 -14.98 8.77
C ASN A 463 19.97 -14.34 9.80
N ILE A 464 18.70 -14.74 9.81
CA ILE A 464 17.78 -14.36 10.88
C ILE A 464 17.96 -15.38 12.01
N GLY A 465 18.68 -15.00 13.06
CA GLY A 465 19.00 -15.88 14.18
C GLY A 465 19.93 -15.22 15.19
N ASP A 466 20.42 -16.03 16.12
CA ASP A 466 21.38 -15.61 17.14
C ASP A 466 22.62 -16.49 17.17
N GLN A 467 23.68 -16.02 16.51
CA GLN A 467 24.95 -16.74 16.45
C GLN A 467 25.60 -16.94 17.83
N GLN A 468 25.54 -15.94 18.73
CA GLN A 468 26.15 -16.09 20.06
C GLN A 468 25.46 -17.20 20.84
N GLY A 469 24.13 -17.17 20.84
CA GLY A 469 23.30 -18.16 21.51
C GLY A 469 23.56 -19.59 21.02
N LEU A 470 23.78 -19.75 19.72
CA LEU A 470 24.08 -21.04 19.10
C LEU A 470 25.47 -21.57 19.49
N LEU A 471 26.49 -20.70 19.51
CA LEU A 471 27.84 -21.06 19.94
C LEU A 471 27.89 -21.48 21.41
N LEU A 472 27.14 -20.77 22.28
CA LEU A 472 27.05 -21.07 23.71
C LEU A 472 26.29 -22.36 24.01
N TYR A 473 25.29 -22.72 23.19
CA TYR A 473 24.51 -23.94 23.37
C TYR A 473 25.33 -25.23 23.15
N GLY A 474 26.56 -25.15 22.64
CA GLY A 474 27.51 -26.28 22.62
C GLY A 474 27.14 -27.42 21.66
N ASN A 475 26.02 -27.32 20.93
CA ASN A 475 25.53 -28.34 20.01
C ASN A 475 26.21 -28.32 18.62
N GLY A 476 27.24 -27.48 18.45
CA GLY A 476 27.96 -27.34 17.18
C GLY A 476 27.13 -26.73 16.05
N LEU A 477 26.00 -26.08 16.37
CA LEU A 477 25.24 -25.30 15.42
C LEU A 477 25.92 -23.95 15.25
N ASP A 478 26.22 -23.60 14.01
CA ASP A 478 26.84 -22.34 13.63
C ASP A 478 26.08 -21.81 12.41
N MET A 479 25.32 -20.74 12.59
CA MET A 479 24.50 -20.12 11.54
C MET A 479 25.37 -19.56 10.41
N LEU A 480 26.59 -19.13 10.71
CA LEU A 480 27.52 -18.53 9.75
C LEU A 480 28.32 -19.59 8.98
N ALA A 481 28.50 -20.78 9.55
CA ALA A 481 29.14 -21.91 8.87
C ALA A 481 28.18 -22.75 8.01
N VAL A 482 26.85 -22.57 8.14
CA VAL A 482 25.82 -23.32 7.41
C VAL A 482 24.93 -22.41 6.57
N ASP A 483 24.11 -23.01 5.70
CA ASP A 483 23.15 -22.25 4.90
C ASP A 483 21.94 -21.80 5.75
N ALA A 484 21.96 -20.55 6.21
CA ALA A 484 20.87 -19.93 6.95
C ALA A 484 19.85 -19.19 6.05
N ARG A 485 19.86 -19.44 4.74
CA ARG A 485 18.88 -18.87 3.81
C ARG A 485 17.54 -19.57 3.94
N PHE A 486 16.48 -18.78 3.83
CA PHE A 486 15.11 -19.30 3.79
C PHE A 486 14.34 -18.69 2.63
N ASN A 487 13.40 -19.46 2.11
CA ASN A 487 12.47 -19.05 1.07
C ASN A 487 11.15 -19.78 1.29
N ASN A 488 10.08 -19.02 1.45
CA ASN A 488 8.74 -19.51 1.71
C ASN A 488 7.76 -18.76 0.81
N SER A 489 6.76 -19.49 0.32
CA SER A 489 5.65 -18.92 -0.42
C SER A 489 4.34 -19.54 0.04
N ARG A 490 3.29 -18.73 0.02
CA ARG A 490 1.95 -19.18 0.39
C ARG A 490 0.94 -18.45 -0.47
N SER A 491 -0.11 -19.13 -0.88
CA SER A 491 -1.26 -18.50 -1.52
C SER A 491 -2.53 -18.85 -0.76
N LEU A 492 -3.42 -17.87 -0.62
CA LEU A 492 -4.70 -18.01 0.08
C LEU A 492 -5.79 -17.31 -0.74
N THR A 493 -6.99 -17.86 -0.69
CA THR A 493 -8.16 -17.23 -1.31
C THR A 493 -9.28 -17.18 -0.28
N HIS A 494 -9.91 -16.02 -0.13
CA HIS A 494 -11.06 -15.82 0.75
C HIS A 494 -11.94 -14.69 0.22
N ILE A 495 -12.91 -14.24 1.01
CA ILE A 495 -13.79 -13.11 0.66
C ILE A 495 -13.40 -11.91 1.52
N SER A 496 -13.38 -10.73 0.90
CA SER A 496 -13.12 -9.44 1.54
C SER A 496 -14.31 -8.52 1.33
N PRO A 497 -14.93 -8.00 2.42
CA PRO A 497 -15.95 -6.97 2.29
C PRO A 497 -15.32 -5.63 1.92
N MET A 498 -16.04 -4.83 1.14
CA MET A 498 -15.62 -3.50 0.71
C MET A 498 -16.71 -2.47 0.96
N LEU A 499 -16.30 -1.27 1.38
CA LEU A 499 -17.09 -0.06 1.43
C LEU A 499 -16.34 1.06 0.70
N GLU A 500 -17.02 1.78 -0.17
CA GLU A 500 -16.49 3.02 -0.75
C GLU A 500 -17.50 4.14 -0.61
N GLN A 501 -17.01 5.34 -0.31
CA GLN A 501 -17.79 6.55 -0.18
C GLN A 501 -17.12 7.67 -0.95
N THR A 502 -17.81 8.20 -1.95
CA THR A 502 -17.32 9.27 -2.83
C THR A 502 -18.24 10.49 -2.70
N ILE A 503 -17.65 11.69 -2.70
CA ILE A 503 -18.35 12.97 -2.78
C ILE A 503 -17.57 13.84 -3.78
N MET A 504 -18.26 14.37 -4.79
CA MET A 504 -17.66 15.12 -5.89
C MET A 504 -18.49 16.37 -6.15
N ALA A 505 -17.81 17.50 -6.27
CA ALA A 505 -18.36 18.77 -6.71
C ALA A 505 -17.82 19.07 -8.11
N GLU A 506 -18.73 19.47 -8.98
CA GLU A 506 -18.46 19.77 -10.38
C GLU A 506 -18.88 21.21 -10.66
N MET A 507 -18.02 21.98 -11.34
CA MET A 507 -18.25 23.40 -11.61
C MET A 507 -17.83 23.77 -13.03
N GLU A 508 -18.67 24.52 -13.74
CA GLU A 508 -18.40 25.04 -15.09
C GLU A 508 -17.57 26.34 -15.07
N ILE A 509 -16.49 26.37 -14.29
CA ILE A 509 -15.68 27.57 -14.11
C ILE A 509 -14.71 27.81 -15.28
N LEU A 510 -14.34 26.78 -16.03
CA LEU A 510 -13.30 26.87 -17.06
C LEU A 510 -13.73 27.76 -18.24
N ASP A 511 -15.02 27.77 -18.56
CA ASP A 511 -15.60 28.61 -19.61
C ASP A 511 -15.57 30.11 -19.28
N HIS A 512 -15.47 30.43 -17.98
CA HIS A 512 -15.39 31.80 -17.48
C HIS A 512 -13.95 32.36 -17.49
N ILE A 513 -12.92 31.52 -17.67
CA ILE A 513 -11.52 31.95 -17.66
C ILE A 513 -11.09 32.35 -19.10
N PRO A 514 -10.84 33.65 -19.38
CA PRO A 514 -10.64 34.14 -20.75
C PRO A 514 -9.45 33.51 -21.49
N ILE A 515 -8.42 33.10 -20.76
CA ILE A 515 -7.19 32.51 -21.31
C ILE A 515 -7.44 31.06 -21.78
N VAL A 516 -8.32 30.35 -21.09
CA VAL A 516 -8.51 28.90 -21.21
C VAL A 516 -9.66 28.60 -22.19
N ARG A 517 -10.67 29.48 -22.25
CA ARG A 517 -11.85 29.37 -23.14
C ARG A 517 -11.53 29.20 -24.64
N ASN A 518 -10.40 29.72 -25.13
CA ASN A 518 -10.08 29.64 -26.56
C ASN A 518 -9.42 28.31 -27.00
N LEU A 519 -9.23 27.36 -26.07
CA LEU A 519 -8.64 26.07 -26.39
C LEU A 519 -9.73 25.12 -26.93
N PRO A 520 -9.55 24.52 -28.13
CA PRO A 520 -10.59 23.73 -28.81
C PRO A 520 -10.98 22.41 -28.09
N PHE A 521 -10.37 22.13 -26.94
CA PHE A 521 -10.67 20.94 -26.14
C PHE A 521 -11.53 21.25 -24.90
N ILE A 522 -11.74 22.53 -24.59
CA ILE A 522 -12.29 22.98 -23.30
C ILE A 522 -13.80 23.23 -23.34
N ASP A 523 -14.39 23.33 -24.52
CA ASP A 523 -15.85 23.38 -24.66
C ASP A 523 -16.48 22.16 -23.95
N ASN A 524 -17.51 22.41 -23.13
CA ASN A 524 -18.22 21.44 -22.28
C ASN A 524 -17.32 20.71 -21.27
N THR A 525 -16.29 21.39 -20.76
CA THR A 525 -15.39 20.84 -19.74
C THR A 525 -15.74 21.35 -18.36
N VAL A 526 -16.01 20.43 -17.45
CA VAL A 526 -16.38 20.71 -16.06
C VAL A 526 -15.17 20.45 -15.17
N PHE A 527 -14.87 21.38 -14.27
CA PHE A 527 -13.85 21.19 -13.25
C PHE A 527 -14.40 20.30 -12.13
N ARG A 528 -13.61 19.31 -11.68
CA ARG A 528 -14.01 18.33 -10.66
C ARG A 528 -13.12 18.43 -9.43
N LEU A 529 -13.76 18.49 -8.27
CA LEU A 529 -13.13 18.37 -6.95
C LEU A 529 -13.82 17.27 -6.16
N GLY A 530 -13.04 16.33 -5.65
CA GLY A 530 -13.56 15.11 -5.06
C GLY A 530 -12.88 14.66 -3.80
N TYR A 531 -13.61 13.89 -3.01
CA TYR A 531 -13.08 13.09 -1.92
C TYR A 531 -13.66 11.67 -1.98
N THR A 532 -12.78 10.67 -2.00
CA THR A 532 -13.14 9.25 -1.99
C THR A 532 -12.50 8.55 -0.80
N LEU A 533 -13.28 7.79 -0.03
CA LEU A 533 -12.81 6.87 1.00
C LEU A 533 -13.11 5.44 0.55
N THR A 534 -12.07 4.62 0.42
CA THR A 534 -12.19 3.17 0.15
C THR A 534 -11.72 2.41 1.38
N MET A 535 -12.51 1.43 1.81
CA MET A 535 -12.20 0.53 2.94
C MET A 535 -12.43 -0.92 2.51
N VAL A 536 -11.45 -1.78 2.75
CA VAL A 536 -11.49 -3.20 2.37
C VAL A 536 -11.06 -4.02 3.57
N GLY A 537 -11.93 -4.91 4.02
CA GLY A 537 -11.65 -5.81 5.13
C GLY A 537 -10.79 -7.00 4.72
N GLU A 538 -10.16 -7.63 5.70
CA GLU A 538 -9.40 -8.87 5.52
C GLU A 538 -8.30 -8.75 4.43
N VAL A 539 -7.57 -7.65 4.36
CA VAL A 539 -6.46 -7.51 3.41
C VAL A 539 -5.15 -7.86 4.09
N ALA A 540 -4.39 -8.77 3.49
CA ALA A 540 -3.07 -9.11 3.97
C ALA A 540 -2.10 -7.93 3.96
N ARG A 541 -1.35 -7.77 5.07
CA ARG A 541 -0.27 -6.76 5.17
C ARG A 541 1.09 -7.43 5.24
N ALA A 542 2.07 -6.89 4.51
CA ALA A 542 3.39 -7.50 4.45
C ALA A 542 4.13 -7.47 5.80
N GLY A 543 4.09 -6.34 6.52
CA GLY A 543 4.72 -6.22 7.84
C GLY A 543 4.06 -7.09 8.90
N GLU A 544 2.74 -7.31 8.80
CA GLU A 544 2.00 -8.12 9.77
C GLU A 544 2.00 -9.61 9.48
N SER A 545 2.46 -10.04 8.29
CA SER A 545 2.36 -11.45 7.86
C SER A 545 3.60 -12.30 8.13
N ILE A 546 4.46 -11.85 9.05
CA ILE A 546 5.73 -12.49 9.39
C ILE A 546 5.60 -13.20 10.73
N ASP A 547 5.92 -14.49 10.75
CA ASP A 547 6.22 -15.23 11.97
C ASP A 547 7.73 -15.20 12.19
N TRP A 548 8.17 -14.42 13.17
CA TRP A 548 9.58 -14.18 13.43
C TRP A 548 10.18 -15.33 14.23
N ARG A 549 10.91 -16.20 13.53
CA ARG A 549 11.66 -17.32 14.09
C ARG A 549 13.14 -17.17 13.74
N GLY A 550 13.99 -17.68 14.61
CA GLY A 550 15.45 -17.57 14.47
C GLY A 550 16.08 -18.93 14.23
N PHE A 551 17.22 -18.95 13.55
CA PHE A 551 18.00 -20.17 13.31
C PHE A 551 18.21 -20.97 14.62
N PRO A 552 17.99 -22.30 14.65
CA PRO A 552 17.85 -23.23 13.51
C PRO A 552 16.45 -23.27 12.87
N ASN A 553 15.46 -22.60 13.44
CA ASN A 553 14.19 -22.36 12.76
C ASN A 553 14.32 -21.21 11.76
N PHE A 554 13.33 -21.04 10.89
CA PHE A 554 13.33 -19.95 9.93
C PHE A 554 12.06 -19.13 10.04
N PRO A 555 12.14 -17.81 9.77
CA PRO A 555 10.94 -17.00 9.60
C PRO A 555 9.96 -17.68 8.66
N SER A 556 8.69 -17.61 9.00
CA SER A 556 7.64 -18.23 8.20
C SER A 556 6.48 -17.28 7.96
N ILE A 557 5.63 -17.64 6.98
CA ILE A 557 4.46 -16.84 6.62
C ILE A 557 3.30 -17.18 7.55
N ARG A 558 2.94 -16.23 8.40
CA ARG A 558 1.71 -16.25 9.20
C ARG A 558 0.79 -15.15 8.71
N PRO A 559 -0.23 -15.46 7.90
CA PRO A 559 -1.15 -14.47 7.34
C PRO A 559 -1.69 -13.51 8.41
N GLY A 560 -1.28 -12.24 8.33
CA GLY A 560 -1.81 -11.13 9.12
C GLY A 560 -2.70 -10.30 8.22
N ARG A 561 -3.98 -10.22 8.56
CA ARG A 561 -4.98 -9.46 7.80
C ARG A 561 -5.55 -8.37 8.68
N GLU A 562 -5.82 -7.24 8.07
CA GLU A 562 -6.51 -6.13 8.70
C GLU A 562 -7.33 -5.35 7.68
N THR A 563 -8.14 -4.41 8.16
CA THR A 563 -8.83 -3.47 7.28
C THR A 563 -7.83 -2.54 6.63
N TRP A 564 -7.70 -2.61 5.32
CA TRP A 564 -6.98 -1.65 4.51
C TRP A 564 -7.91 -0.49 4.15
N TRP A 565 -7.39 0.74 4.17
CA TRP A 565 -8.15 1.91 3.71
C TRP A 565 -7.28 2.85 2.91
N MET A 566 -7.93 3.61 2.04
CA MET A 566 -7.34 4.66 1.24
C MET A 566 -8.32 5.83 1.17
N THR A 567 -7.79 7.04 1.33
CA THR A 567 -8.52 8.27 1.02
C THR A 567 -7.90 8.93 -0.19
N GLN A 568 -8.71 9.57 -1.04
CA GLN A 568 -8.27 10.20 -2.27
C GLN A 568 -8.90 11.58 -2.39
N TRP A 569 -8.09 12.59 -2.64
CA TRP A 569 -8.54 13.89 -3.11
C TRP A 569 -8.41 13.94 -4.63
N ASN A 570 -9.54 14.08 -5.32
CA ASN A 570 -9.59 14.06 -6.78
C ASN A 570 -9.64 15.49 -7.30
N LEU A 571 -8.71 15.86 -8.17
CA LEU A 571 -8.72 17.14 -8.87
C LEU A 571 -8.57 16.89 -10.36
N GLY A 572 -9.57 17.27 -11.14
CA GLY A 572 -9.58 16.91 -12.54
C GLY A 572 -10.57 17.68 -13.40
N VAL A 573 -10.72 17.15 -14.61
CA VAL A 573 -11.64 17.68 -15.61
C VAL A 573 -12.47 16.56 -16.19
N GLU A 574 -13.74 16.84 -16.42
CA GLU A 574 -14.64 15.97 -17.18
C GLU A 574 -15.10 16.67 -18.43
N LYS A 575 -15.21 15.92 -19.51
CA LYS A 575 -15.79 16.35 -20.76
C LYS A 575 -17.08 15.58 -21.03
N ARG A 576 -18.14 16.31 -21.36
CA ARG A 576 -19.42 15.76 -21.81
C ARG A 576 -19.53 15.88 -23.33
N PHE A 577 -19.98 14.83 -24.02
CA PHE A 577 -20.05 14.73 -25.49
C PHE A 577 -21.46 14.57 -26.02
#